data_AF-A0A7W1MBA6-F1
#
_entry.id   AF-A0A7W1MBA6-F1
#
_cell.length_a   1.000
_cell.length_b   1.000
_cell.length_c   1.000
_cell.angle_alpha   90.00
_cell.angle_beta   90.00
_cell.angle_gamma   90.00
#
_symmetry.space_group_name_H-M   'P 1'
#
loop_
_entity.id
_entity.type
_entity.pdbx_description
1 polymer ?
#
loop_
_entity_poly.entity_id
_entity_poly.type
_entity_poly.pdbx_seq_one_letter_code
_entity_poly.pdbx_strand_id
1 'polypeptide(L)'
;MSQTSRQPTPETTIQKQSSLDSFDANSVIDWLAQNGKIVIYALLGLIVFFILVYRLSSSNTAKSEKDYFQASTDFSTFSRENTENENTTTQEAFKRLTTLMNAHPELHPAYDGSLGQTLLNRGQTIEAKSFIVNTLQRTKAESLMLYNNFATTTLLISESLYKEALEKSQILQQTMIDGLSQNSSERSFSEVLFAFNLLRIAMLQQQLGNAQEELQAWQQWKNYAGLDRSSNQPLTINPMAFRMVIQQLATGNIALPDYITYREKLLK
;
A
#
# COMPACT_ATOMS: atom_id res chain seq x y z
N MET A 1 -25.13 -10.71 83.99
CA MET A 1 -25.77 -10.94 82.68
C MET A 1 -24.69 -10.72 81.63
N SER A 2 -24.22 -11.67 80.84
CA SER A 2 -24.76 -12.96 80.42
C SER A 2 -23.59 -13.88 80.06
N GLN A 3 -23.68 -15.15 80.42
CA GLN A 3 -22.76 -16.19 79.97
C GLN A 3 -22.94 -16.40 78.46
N THR A 4 -21.86 -16.42 77.69
CA THR A 4 -21.88 -16.88 76.29
C THR A 4 -20.89 -18.01 76.15
N SER A 5 -21.43 -19.23 76.22
CA SER A 5 -20.76 -20.49 75.98
C SER A 5 -20.39 -20.60 74.50
N ARG A 6 -19.10 -20.83 74.18
CA ARG A 6 -18.65 -21.14 72.82
C ARG A 6 -18.71 -22.66 72.63
N GLN A 7 -19.62 -23.13 71.78
CA GLN A 7 -19.62 -24.51 71.27
C GLN A 7 -18.57 -24.65 70.15
N PRO A 8 -17.87 -25.80 70.06
CA PRO A 8 -17.00 -26.11 68.93
C PRO A 8 -17.83 -26.62 67.73
N THR A 9 -17.46 -26.15 66.54
CA THR A 9 -18.03 -26.50 65.23
C THR A 9 -17.68 -27.95 64.85
N PRO A 10 -18.62 -28.76 64.34
CA PRO A 10 -18.29 -30.08 63.81
C PRO A 10 -17.66 -29.99 62.42
N GLU A 11 -16.55 -30.69 62.24
CA GLU A 11 -15.90 -30.95 60.95
C GLU A 11 -16.87 -31.68 60.01
N THR A 12 -17.20 -31.03 58.89
CA THR A 12 -18.00 -31.65 57.83
C THR A 12 -17.05 -32.33 56.86
N THR A 13 -16.89 -33.65 56.98
CA THR A 13 -16.20 -34.47 55.98
C THR A 13 -17.01 -34.44 54.68
N ILE A 14 -16.55 -33.64 53.70
CA ILE A 14 -17.09 -33.67 52.34
C ILE A 14 -16.66 -35.00 51.71
N GLN A 15 -17.55 -36.00 51.73
CA GLN A 15 -17.43 -37.15 50.84
C GLN A 15 -17.65 -36.65 49.41
N LYS A 16 -16.55 -36.60 48.65
CA LYS A 16 -16.54 -36.35 47.22
C LYS A 16 -17.14 -37.59 46.54
N GLN A 17 -18.48 -37.66 46.46
CA GLN A 17 -19.17 -38.63 45.62
C GLN A 17 -18.76 -38.37 44.16
N SER A 18 -17.93 -39.26 43.64
CA SER A 18 -17.57 -39.37 42.23
C SER A 18 -18.82 -39.75 41.43
N SER A 19 -19.58 -38.75 40.99
CA SER A 19 -20.76 -38.91 40.14
C SER A 19 -20.43 -39.22 38.68
N LEU A 20 -19.38 -40.02 38.44
CA LEU A 20 -18.94 -40.41 37.09
C LEU A 20 -18.98 -41.93 36.85
N ASP A 21 -19.53 -42.72 37.78
CA ASP A 21 -19.70 -44.16 37.61
C ASP A 21 -21.18 -44.53 37.49
N SER A 22 -21.71 -44.42 36.27
CA SER A 22 -22.72 -45.33 35.66
C SER A 22 -23.40 -44.65 34.47
N PHE A 23 -22.64 -44.42 33.39
CA PHE A 23 -23.25 -44.49 32.07
C PHE A 23 -23.59 -45.97 31.83
N ASP A 24 -24.77 -46.39 32.28
CA ASP A 24 -25.25 -47.75 32.07
C ASP A 24 -25.55 -47.92 30.58
N ALA A 25 -24.60 -48.51 29.86
CA ALA A 25 -24.66 -48.66 28.40
C ALA A 25 -25.95 -49.35 27.94
N ASN A 26 -26.54 -50.19 28.79
CA ASN A 26 -27.80 -50.87 28.53
C ASN A 26 -28.98 -49.88 28.43
N SER A 27 -29.01 -48.84 29.27
CA SER A 27 -30.05 -47.81 29.24
C SER A 27 -30.03 -46.95 27.97
N VAL A 28 -28.84 -46.68 27.43
CA VAL A 28 -28.67 -45.93 26.16
C VAL A 28 -29.12 -46.79 24.98
N ILE A 29 -28.79 -48.08 24.99
CA ILE A 29 -29.17 -49.03 23.93
C ILE A 29 -30.70 -49.19 23.89
N ASP A 30 -31.35 -49.37 25.04
CA ASP A 30 -32.80 -49.49 25.12
C ASP A 30 -33.52 -48.21 24.66
N TRP A 31 -32.98 -47.04 25.04
CA TRP A 31 -33.50 -45.77 24.56
C TRP A 31 -33.31 -45.59 23.05
N LEU A 32 -32.16 -45.99 22.50
CA LEU A 32 -31.90 -45.96 21.06
C LEU A 32 -32.82 -46.92 20.30
N ALA A 33 -33.11 -48.10 20.86
CA ALA A 33 -34.03 -49.07 20.27
C ALA A 33 -35.46 -48.50 20.20
N GLN A 34 -35.90 -47.77 21.22
CA GLN A 34 -37.22 -47.13 21.25
C GLN A 34 -37.30 -45.85 20.37
N ASN A 35 -36.22 -45.05 20.33
CA ASN A 35 -36.20 -43.74 19.68
C ASN A 35 -35.41 -43.70 18.37
N GLY A 36 -34.96 -44.85 17.86
CA GLY A 36 -34.04 -44.92 16.72
C GLY A 36 -34.53 -44.19 15.46
N LYS A 37 -35.85 -44.17 15.22
CA LYS A 37 -36.45 -43.38 14.12
C LYS A 37 -36.22 -41.88 14.30
N ILE A 38 -36.39 -41.36 15.52
CA ILE A 38 -36.17 -39.94 15.84
C ILE A 38 -34.68 -39.61 15.68
N VAL A 39 -33.79 -40.50 16.13
CA VAL A 39 -32.33 -40.32 15.98
C VAL A 39 -31.95 -40.29 14.49
N ILE A 40 -32.50 -41.18 13.67
CA ILE A 40 -32.27 -41.18 12.21
C ILE A 40 -32.80 -39.90 11.56
N TYR A 41 -34.00 -39.45 11.91
CA TYR A 41 -34.54 -38.19 11.37
C TYR A 41 -33.73 -36.96 11.81
N ALA A 42 -33.26 -36.93 13.06
CA ALA A 42 -32.39 -35.88 13.57
C ALA A 42 -31.04 -35.86 12.82
N LEU A 43 -30.45 -37.03 12.57
CA LEU A 43 -29.20 -37.16 11.81
C LEU A 43 -29.38 -36.72 10.35
N LEU A 44 -30.47 -37.13 9.69
CA LEU A 44 -30.79 -36.68 8.33
C LEU A 44 -31.03 -35.17 8.28
N GLY A 45 -31.76 -34.62 9.26
CA GLY A 45 -31.97 -33.18 9.39
C GLY A 45 -30.65 -32.41 9.57
N LEU A 46 -29.73 -32.94 10.38
CA LEU A 46 -28.39 -32.39 10.60
C LEU A 46 -27.56 -32.40 9.30
N ILE A 47 -27.60 -33.49 8.53
CA ILE A 47 -26.89 -33.59 7.24
C ILE A 47 -27.45 -32.55 6.26
N VAL A 48 -28.77 -32.43 6.13
CA VAL A 48 -29.41 -31.43 5.27
C VAL A 48 -29.03 -30.01 5.71
N PHE A 49 -29.02 -29.75 7.02
CA PHE A 49 -28.59 -28.47 7.59
C PHE A 49 -27.13 -28.14 7.21
N PHE A 50 -26.21 -29.09 7.37
CA PHE A 50 -24.81 -28.89 6.97
C PHE A 50 -24.65 -28.65 5.47
N ILE A 51 -25.42 -29.35 4.61
CA ILE A 51 -25.41 -29.12 3.16
C ILE A 51 -25.87 -27.69 2.83
N LEU A 52 -26.92 -27.20 3.51
CA LEU A 52 -27.41 -25.83 3.30
C LEU A 52 -26.39 -24.78 3.75
N VAL A 53 -25.78 -24.96 4.93
CA VAL A 53 -24.72 -24.07 5.43
C VAL A 53 -23.52 -24.06 4.49
N TYR A 54 -23.05 -25.23 4.05
CA TYR A 54 -21.94 -25.35 3.10
C TYR A 54 -22.26 -24.66 1.77
N ARG A 55 -23.47 -24.85 1.23
CA ARG A 55 -23.89 -24.22 -0.03
C ARG A 55 -23.95 -22.70 0.08
N LEU A 56 -24.46 -22.17 1.19
CA LEU A 56 -24.54 -20.72 1.44
C LEU A 56 -23.15 -20.10 1.69
N SER A 57 -22.25 -20.82 2.36
CA SER A 57 -20.89 -20.36 2.61
C SER A 57 -20.04 -20.40 1.33
N SER A 58 -20.06 -21.53 0.61
CA SER A 58 -19.26 -21.74 -0.61
C SER A 58 -19.65 -20.81 -1.76
N SER A 59 -20.94 -20.47 -1.92
CA SER A 59 -21.38 -19.57 -3.00
C SER A 59 -20.79 -18.17 -2.89
N ASN A 60 -20.56 -17.69 -1.66
CA ASN A 60 -20.00 -16.36 -1.44
C ASN A 60 -18.49 -16.34 -1.64
N THR A 61 -17.77 -17.38 -1.21
CA THR A 61 -16.32 -17.49 -1.40
C THR A 61 -15.94 -17.61 -2.86
N ALA A 62 -16.64 -18.46 -3.63
CA ALA A 62 -16.36 -18.64 -5.06
C ALA A 62 -16.65 -17.36 -5.87
N LYS A 63 -17.68 -16.60 -5.49
CA LYS A 63 -17.99 -15.30 -6.12
C LYS A 63 -16.89 -14.28 -5.82
N SER A 64 -16.44 -14.23 -4.57
CA SER A 64 -15.37 -13.33 -4.14
C SER A 64 -14.07 -13.62 -4.90
N GLU A 65 -13.62 -14.88 -4.99
CA GLU A 65 -12.42 -15.27 -5.74
C GLU A 65 -12.49 -14.86 -7.23
N LYS A 66 -13.65 -15.07 -7.86
CA LYS A 66 -13.89 -14.62 -9.24
C LYS A 66 -13.75 -13.11 -9.37
N ASP A 67 -14.29 -12.35 -8.42
CA ASP A 67 -14.24 -10.89 -8.43
C ASP A 67 -12.79 -10.38 -8.27
N TYR A 68 -11.96 -11.02 -7.43
CA TYR A 68 -10.52 -10.72 -7.33
C TYR A 68 -9.76 -10.97 -8.63
N PHE A 69 -10.01 -12.13 -9.26
CA PHE A 69 -9.38 -12.47 -10.53
C PHE A 69 -9.80 -11.50 -11.65
N GLN A 70 -11.08 -11.13 -11.67
CA GLN A 70 -11.62 -10.14 -12.60
C GLN A 70 -10.99 -8.76 -12.38
N ALA A 71 -10.85 -8.31 -11.12
CA ALA A 71 -10.19 -7.05 -10.81
C ALA A 71 -8.74 -7.02 -11.31
N SER A 72 -7.99 -8.11 -11.14
CA SER A 72 -6.62 -8.23 -11.64
C SER A 72 -6.56 -8.17 -13.18
N THR A 73 -7.47 -8.88 -13.85
CA THR A 73 -7.57 -8.89 -15.32
C THR A 73 -7.93 -7.51 -15.87
N ASP A 74 -8.92 -6.85 -15.26
CA ASP A 74 -9.36 -5.52 -15.65
C ASP A 74 -8.26 -4.48 -15.40
N PHE A 75 -7.52 -4.57 -14.29
CA PHE A 75 -6.37 -3.70 -14.02
C PHE A 75 -5.23 -3.91 -15.04
N SER A 76 -4.91 -5.16 -15.39
CA SER A 76 -3.90 -5.45 -16.42
C SER A 76 -4.32 -4.95 -17.79
N THR A 77 -5.61 -5.06 -18.12
CA THR A 77 -6.16 -4.53 -19.38
C THR A 77 -6.08 -3.02 -19.39
N PHE A 78 -6.52 -2.40 -18.29
CA PHE A 78 -6.48 -0.96 -18.11
C PHE A 78 -5.05 -0.43 -18.18
N SER A 79 -4.05 -1.05 -17.55
CA SER A 79 -2.68 -0.49 -17.46
C SER A 79 -1.82 -0.66 -18.71
N ARG A 80 -2.22 -1.51 -19.67
CA ARG A 80 -1.37 -1.88 -20.82
C ARG A 80 -1.35 -0.86 -21.96
N GLU A 81 -2.37 -0.04 -22.12
CA GLU A 81 -2.49 0.88 -23.25
C GLU A 81 -1.94 2.27 -22.92
N ASN A 82 -1.01 2.78 -23.73
CA ASN A 82 -0.56 4.16 -23.65
C ASN A 82 -1.45 5.05 -24.52
N THR A 83 -2.09 6.00 -23.85
CA THR A 83 -2.63 7.33 -24.18
C THR A 83 -3.09 7.73 -25.59
N GLU A 84 -2.66 7.11 -26.69
CA GLU A 84 -2.96 7.62 -28.04
C GLU A 84 -4.25 7.08 -28.67
N ASN A 85 -4.77 5.94 -28.19
CA ASN A 85 -6.07 5.41 -28.59
C ASN A 85 -6.72 4.70 -27.41
N GLU A 86 -7.31 5.46 -26.49
CA GLU A 86 -8.12 4.88 -25.42
C GLU A 86 -9.31 4.16 -26.07
N ASN A 87 -9.19 2.84 -26.24
CA ASN A 87 -10.25 2.05 -26.85
C ASN A 87 -11.38 1.82 -25.84
N THR A 88 -12.56 1.50 -26.36
CA THR A 88 -13.74 1.20 -25.55
C THR A 88 -13.46 0.10 -24.52
N THR A 89 -12.58 -0.86 -24.86
CA THR A 89 -12.20 -1.96 -23.96
C THR A 89 -11.47 -1.48 -22.70
N THR A 90 -10.55 -0.51 -22.82
CA THR A 90 -9.80 0.05 -21.70
C THR A 90 -10.69 0.85 -20.76
N GLN A 91 -11.62 1.66 -21.30
CA GLN A 91 -12.59 2.40 -20.50
C GLN A 91 -13.57 1.47 -19.78
N GLU A 92 -14.03 0.42 -20.46
CA GLU A 92 -14.90 -0.59 -19.86
C GLU A 92 -14.19 -1.37 -18.74
N ALA A 93 -12.92 -1.74 -18.94
CA ALA A 93 -12.11 -2.38 -17.91
C ALA A 93 -11.97 -1.49 -16.67
N PHE A 94 -11.68 -0.20 -16.85
CA PHE A 94 -11.64 0.77 -15.75
C PHE A 94 -12.98 0.87 -15.01
N LYS A 95 -14.10 0.94 -15.74
CA LYS A 95 -15.44 0.99 -15.15
C LYS A 95 -15.79 -0.27 -14.36
N ARG A 96 -15.47 -1.45 -14.89
CA ARG A 96 -15.69 -2.72 -14.18
C ARG A 96 -14.83 -2.81 -12.93
N LEU A 97 -13.55 -2.47 -13.02
CA LEU A 97 -12.63 -2.46 -11.88
C LEU A 97 -13.11 -1.53 -10.77
N THR A 98 -13.47 -0.29 -11.08
CA THR A 98 -13.98 0.67 -10.09
C THR A 98 -15.30 0.20 -9.47
N THR A 99 -16.17 -0.44 -10.24
CA THR A 99 -17.40 -1.08 -9.72
C THR A 99 -17.07 -2.20 -8.73
N LEU A 100 -16.09 -3.05 -9.05
CA LEU A 100 -15.63 -4.12 -8.17
C LEU A 100 -15.00 -3.57 -6.88
N MET A 101 -14.17 -2.53 -6.98
CA MET A 101 -13.55 -1.89 -5.82
C MET A 101 -14.59 -1.27 -4.88
N ASN A 102 -15.66 -0.68 -5.43
CA ASN A 102 -16.77 -0.17 -4.62
C ASN A 102 -17.57 -1.28 -3.93
N ALA A 103 -17.67 -2.46 -4.55
CA ALA A 103 -18.34 -3.62 -3.97
C ALA A 103 -17.47 -4.35 -2.93
N HIS A 104 -16.15 -4.31 -3.10
CA HIS A 104 -15.13 -4.98 -2.28
C HIS A 104 -14.08 -3.96 -1.83
N PRO A 105 -14.33 -3.17 -0.78
CA PRO A 105 -13.44 -2.08 -0.37
C PRO A 105 -12.01 -2.51 -0.02
N GLU A 106 -11.79 -3.78 0.30
CA GLU A 106 -10.48 -4.37 0.52
C GLU A 106 -9.58 -4.41 -0.73
N LEU A 107 -10.14 -4.18 -1.92
CA LEU A 107 -9.39 -4.02 -3.17
C LEU A 107 -8.69 -2.65 -3.27
N HIS A 108 -9.15 -1.63 -2.54
CA HIS A 108 -8.56 -0.28 -2.58
C HIS A 108 -7.06 -0.26 -2.24
N PRO A 109 -6.58 -0.92 -1.17
CA PRO A 109 -5.16 -1.11 -0.90
C PRO A 109 -4.32 -1.62 -2.06
N ALA A 110 -4.86 -2.52 -2.87
CA ALA A 110 -4.13 -3.15 -3.96
C ALA A 110 -4.04 -2.27 -5.21
N TYR A 111 -5.07 -1.47 -5.50
CA TYR A 111 -5.20 -0.82 -6.81
C TYR A 111 -5.15 0.71 -6.80
N ASP A 112 -5.53 1.40 -5.72
CA ASP A 112 -5.63 2.87 -5.75
C ASP A 112 -4.31 3.53 -6.20
N GLY A 113 -3.18 3.08 -5.67
CA GLY A 113 -1.88 3.69 -5.98
C GLY A 113 -1.51 3.55 -7.46
N SER A 114 -1.64 2.34 -8.00
CA SER A 114 -1.29 2.05 -9.40
C SER A 114 -2.32 2.62 -10.38
N LEU A 115 -3.61 2.68 -10.01
CA LEU A 115 -4.63 3.38 -10.78
C LEU A 115 -4.34 4.88 -10.85
N GLY A 116 -4.07 5.51 -9.70
CA GLY A 116 -3.70 6.91 -9.63
C GLY A 116 -2.48 7.23 -10.50
N GLN A 117 -1.43 6.41 -10.43
CA GLN A 117 -0.24 6.56 -11.27
C GLN A 117 -0.54 6.39 -12.76
N THR A 118 -1.33 5.37 -13.13
CA THR A 118 -1.69 5.12 -14.53
C THR A 118 -2.50 6.27 -15.11
N LEU A 119 -3.49 6.78 -14.38
CA LEU A 119 -4.29 7.94 -14.77
C LEU A 119 -3.42 9.20 -14.91
N LEU A 120 -2.49 9.44 -14.00
CA LEU A 120 -1.53 10.55 -14.12
C LEU A 120 -0.66 10.44 -15.37
N ASN A 121 -0.14 9.25 -15.68
CA ASN A 121 0.68 9.02 -16.87
C ASN A 121 -0.10 9.27 -18.17
N ARG A 122 -1.43 9.17 -18.11
CA ARG A 122 -2.35 9.47 -19.22
C ARG A 122 -2.84 10.92 -19.26
N GLY A 123 -2.41 11.77 -18.31
CA GLY A 123 -2.89 13.14 -18.17
C GLY A 123 -4.32 13.26 -17.61
N GLN A 124 -4.91 12.17 -17.12
CA GLN A 124 -6.24 12.14 -16.48
C GLN A 124 -6.13 12.58 -15.00
N THR A 125 -5.63 13.79 -14.77
CA THR A 125 -5.30 14.30 -13.42
C THR A 125 -6.52 14.36 -12.50
N ILE A 126 -7.69 14.73 -13.04
CA ILE A 126 -8.93 14.90 -12.25
C ILE A 126 -9.37 13.53 -11.70
N GLU A 127 -9.43 12.52 -12.56
CA GLU A 127 -9.80 11.15 -12.20
C GLU A 127 -8.75 10.51 -11.28
N ALA A 128 -7.46 10.79 -11.49
CA ALA A 128 -6.37 10.26 -10.68
C ALA A 128 -6.44 10.71 -9.20
N LYS A 129 -6.94 11.92 -8.96
CA LYS A 129 -6.85 12.60 -7.66
C LYS A 129 -7.45 11.80 -6.53
N SER A 130 -8.64 11.21 -6.70
CA SER A 130 -9.32 10.47 -5.63
C SER A 130 -8.51 9.24 -5.20
N PHE A 131 -7.98 8.48 -6.16
CA PHE A 131 -7.15 7.31 -5.89
C PHE A 131 -5.83 7.66 -5.20
N ILE A 132 -5.19 8.76 -5.63
CA ILE A 132 -3.96 9.24 -5.02
C ILE A 132 -4.20 9.71 -3.59
N VAL A 133 -5.23 10.52 -3.35
CA VAL A 133 -5.55 11.03 -2.00
C VAL A 133 -5.89 9.88 -1.05
N ASN A 134 -6.67 8.89 -1.51
CA ASN A 134 -6.99 7.71 -0.72
C ASN A 134 -5.73 6.91 -0.36
N THR A 135 -4.83 6.73 -1.34
CA THR A 135 -3.53 6.06 -1.12
C THR A 135 -2.71 6.83 -0.09
N LEU A 136 -2.52 8.14 -0.29
CA LEU A 136 -1.78 9.00 0.63
C LEU A 136 -2.36 8.98 2.04
N GLN A 137 -3.69 8.98 2.18
CA GLN A 137 -4.36 8.91 3.48
C GLN A 137 -4.11 7.58 4.19
N ARG A 138 -4.13 6.47 3.45
CA ARG A 138 -3.87 5.13 3.99
C ARG A 138 -2.39 4.94 4.36
N THR A 139 -1.47 5.58 3.64
CA THR A 139 -0.02 5.42 3.84
C THR A 139 0.61 6.46 4.77
N LYS A 140 -0.17 7.25 5.53
CA LYS A 140 0.32 8.29 6.48
C LYS A 140 1.13 7.79 7.69
N ALA A 141 1.84 6.67 7.57
CA ALA A 141 2.78 6.24 8.59
C ALA A 141 3.98 7.19 8.65
N GLU A 142 4.48 7.47 9.86
CA GLU A 142 5.66 8.32 10.09
C GLU A 142 6.89 7.79 9.34
N SER A 143 7.08 6.48 9.31
CA SER A 143 8.15 5.80 8.58
C SER A 143 8.11 6.01 7.06
N LEU A 144 6.98 6.47 6.51
CA LEU A 144 6.78 6.73 5.08
C LEU A 144 6.63 8.22 4.76
N MET A 145 6.84 9.11 5.73
CA MET A 145 6.53 10.54 5.58
C MET A 145 7.27 11.18 4.41
N LEU A 146 8.55 10.84 4.18
CA LEU A 146 9.33 11.37 3.06
C LEU A 146 8.78 10.93 1.70
N TYR A 147 8.31 9.69 1.59
CA TYR A 147 7.65 9.17 0.38
C TYR A 147 6.27 9.81 0.17
N ASN A 148 5.48 10.00 1.23
CA ASN A 148 4.20 10.70 1.16
C ASN A 148 4.37 12.17 0.75
N ASN A 149 5.39 12.86 1.27
CA ASN A 149 5.71 14.21 0.87
C ASN A 149 6.07 14.26 -0.63
N PHE A 150 6.94 13.34 -1.07
CA PHE A 150 7.30 13.23 -2.48
C PHE A 150 6.09 12.96 -3.39
N ALA A 151 5.18 12.07 -2.99
CA ALA A 151 3.99 11.73 -3.75
C ALA A 151 2.96 12.88 -3.75
N THR A 152 2.75 13.56 -2.62
CA THR A 152 1.90 14.76 -2.51
C THR A 152 2.42 15.88 -3.42
N THR A 153 3.74 16.08 -3.46
CA THR A 153 4.35 17.03 -4.39
C THR A 153 4.12 16.64 -5.85
N THR A 154 4.09 15.35 -6.19
CA THR A 154 3.76 14.89 -7.56
C THR A 154 2.33 15.28 -7.94
N LEU A 155 1.38 15.20 -7.00
CA LEU A 155 0.01 15.65 -7.22
C LEU A 155 -0.03 17.16 -7.51
N LEU A 156 0.70 17.98 -6.75
CA LEU A 156 0.81 19.43 -7.02
C LEU A 156 1.34 19.72 -8.43
N ILE A 157 2.34 18.95 -8.89
CA ILE A 157 2.88 19.07 -10.25
C ILE A 157 1.80 18.76 -11.29
N SER A 158 1.04 17.68 -11.10
CA SER A 158 -0.05 17.31 -12.01
C SER A 158 -1.17 18.35 -12.05
N GLU A 159 -1.35 19.10 -10.97
CA GLU A 159 -2.30 20.22 -10.86
C GLU A 159 -1.71 21.56 -11.37
N SER A 160 -0.52 21.53 -11.98
CA SER A 160 0.21 22.72 -12.47
C SER A 160 0.56 23.75 -11.38
N LEU A 161 0.55 23.35 -10.11
CA LEU A 161 0.95 24.17 -8.96
C LEU A 161 2.47 24.16 -8.80
N TYR A 162 3.21 24.54 -9.86
CA TYR A 162 4.66 24.34 -9.96
C TYR A 162 5.47 25.08 -8.88
N LYS A 163 5.05 26.29 -8.49
CA LYS A 163 5.74 27.08 -7.44
C LYS A 163 5.65 26.39 -6.08
N GLU A 164 4.46 25.95 -5.69
CA GLU A 164 4.25 25.22 -4.44
C GLU A 164 4.97 23.87 -4.47
N ALA A 165 4.91 23.17 -5.62
CA ALA A 165 5.64 21.92 -5.80
C ALA A 165 7.16 22.10 -5.63
N LEU A 166 7.72 23.19 -6.13
CA LEU A 166 9.14 23.51 -6.00
C LEU A 166 9.52 23.74 -4.53
N GLU A 167 8.75 24.58 -3.83
CA GLU A 167 8.97 24.86 -2.40
C GLU A 167 8.94 23.56 -1.58
N LYS A 168 7.91 22.72 -1.79
CA LYS A 168 7.80 21.43 -1.11
C LYS A 168 8.97 20.49 -1.44
N SER A 169 9.46 20.51 -2.68
CA SER A 169 10.61 19.70 -3.11
C SER A 169 11.90 20.15 -2.43
N GLN A 170 12.10 21.46 -2.28
CA GLN A 170 13.27 22.03 -1.59
C GLN A 170 13.23 21.74 -0.09
N ILE A 171 12.07 21.87 0.56
CA ILE A 171 11.89 21.47 1.96
C ILE A 171 12.18 19.99 2.15
N LEU A 172 11.69 19.14 1.24
CA LEU A 172 11.94 17.70 1.27
C LEU A 172 13.44 17.39 1.10
N GLN A 173 14.12 18.08 0.18
CA GLN A 173 15.57 17.97 0.00
C GLN A 173 16.32 18.31 1.29
N GLN A 174 16.00 19.45 1.91
CA GLN A 174 16.65 19.87 3.15
C GLN A 174 16.43 18.86 4.27
N THR A 175 15.19 18.38 4.42
CA THR A 175 14.84 17.34 5.41
C THR A 175 15.67 16.07 5.21
N MET A 176 15.88 15.64 3.97
CA MET A 176 16.73 14.48 3.66
C MET A 176 18.19 14.75 4.01
N ILE A 177 18.73 15.94 3.70
CA ILE A 177 20.10 16.34 4.02
C ILE A 177 20.33 16.38 5.54
N ASP A 178 19.39 16.96 6.28
CA ASP A 178 19.46 17.03 7.75
C ASP A 178 19.47 15.62 8.35
N GLY A 179 18.65 14.71 7.80
CA GLY A 179 18.62 13.30 8.18
C GLY A 179 19.92 12.54 7.93
N LEU A 180 20.72 12.93 6.92
CA LEU A 180 22.05 12.31 6.68
C LEU A 180 23.06 12.67 7.77
N SER A 181 22.90 13.84 8.40
CA SER A 181 23.85 14.37 9.38
C SER A 181 23.70 13.72 10.76
N GLN A 182 22.61 12.99 11.00
CA GLN A 182 22.27 12.47 12.33
C GLN A 182 22.92 11.12 12.69
N ASN A 183 23.85 10.58 11.88
CA ASN A 183 24.62 9.35 12.19
C ASN A 183 23.76 8.14 12.65
N SER A 184 22.49 8.06 12.24
CA SER A 184 21.68 6.88 12.49
C SER A 184 22.00 5.81 11.45
N SER A 185 22.29 4.60 11.92
CA SER A 185 22.44 3.40 11.08
C SER A 185 21.18 3.05 10.27
N GLU A 186 20.05 3.70 10.59
CA GLU A 186 18.79 3.61 9.88
C GLU A 186 18.48 4.96 9.22
N ARG A 187 18.68 5.04 7.91
CA ARG A 187 18.15 6.16 7.12
C ARG A 187 16.66 5.93 6.91
N SER A 188 15.86 6.97 7.10
CA SER A 188 14.40 6.94 6.87
C SER A 188 14.01 7.01 5.39
N PHE A 189 14.97 7.12 4.47
CA PHE A 189 14.72 7.20 3.03
C PHE A 189 15.77 6.46 2.19
N SER A 190 15.38 6.12 0.96
CA SER A 190 16.29 5.57 -0.06
C SER A 190 17.02 6.70 -0.79
N GLU A 191 18.29 6.48 -1.12
CA GLU A 191 19.09 7.44 -1.92
C GLU A 191 18.49 7.66 -3.33
N VAL A 192 17.69 6.70 -3.82
CA VAL A 192 16.93 6.82 -5.06
C VAL A 192 15.85 7.90 -4.95
N LEU A 193 15.14 7.99 -3.81
CA LEU A 193 14.19 9.07 -3.55
C LEU A 193 14.87 10.44 -3.61
N PHE A 194 16.07 10.54 -3.02
CA PHE A 194 16.86 11.76 -3.06
C PHE A 194 17.24 12.16 -4.48
N ALA A 195 17.72 11.22 -5.29
CA ALA A 195 18.08 11.45 -6.69
C ALA A 195 16.87 11.91 -7.54
N PHE A 196 15.70 11.31 -7.34
CA PHE A 196 14.47 11.74 -8.01
C PHE A 196 14.01 13.12 -7.55
N ASN A 197 14.15 13.46 -6.27
CA ASN A 197 13.77 14.79 -5.78
C ASN A 197 14.69 15.89 -6.35
N LEU A 198 15.99 15.65 -6.47
CA LEU A 198 16.90 16.60 -7.13
C LEU A 198 16.53 16.78 -8.61
N LEU A 199 16.23 15.69 -9.31
CA LEU A 199 15.78 15.75 -10.70
C LEU A 199 14.50 16.58 -10.82
N ARG A 200 13.53 16.36 -9.93
CA ARG A 200 12.29 17.14 -9.87
C ARG A 200 12.57 18.63 -9.67
N ILE A 201 13.46 19.01 -8.74
CA ILE A 201 13.79 20.41 -8.48
C ILE A 201 14.32 21.06 -9.76
N ALA A 202 15.28 20.42 -10.44
CA ALA A 202 15.84 20.96 -11.68
C ALA A 202 14.77 21.12 -12.78
N MET A 203 13.90 20.13 -12.95
CA MET A 203 12.79 20.19 -13.92
C MET A 203 11.75 21.27 -13.56
N LEU A 204 11.47 21.49 -12.28
CA LEU A 204 10.57 22.55 -11.82
C LEU A 204 11.16 23.94 -12.03
N GLN A 205 12.45 24.13 -11.77
CA GLN A 205 13.12 25.39 -12.07
C GLN A 205 13.10 25.69 -13.58
N GLN A 206 13.32 24.68 -14.41
CA GLN A 206 13.17 24.79 -15.87
C GLN A 206 11.74 25.21 -16.25
N GLN A 207 10.73 24.53 -15.69
CA GLN A 207 9.31 24.81 -15.98
C GLN A 207 8.90 26.24 -15.57
N LEU A 208 9.53 26.79 -14.54
CA LEU A 208 9.28 28.14 -14.04
C LEU A 208 10.13 29.22 -14.74
N GLY A 209 11.07 28.83 -15.59
CA GLY A 209 11.97 29.76 -16.30
C GLY A 209 13.11 30.32 -15.43
N ASN A 210 13.41 29.70 -14.30
CA ASN A 210 14.44 30.13 -13.36
C ASN A 210 15.83 29.60 -13.80
N ALA A 211 16.40 30.21 -14.83
CA ALA A 211 17.58 29.70 -15.52
C ALA A 211 18.81 29.49 -14.62
N GLN A 212 19.07 30.42 -13.70
CA GLN A 212 20.24 30.35 -12.82
C GLN A 212 20.10 29.23 -11.79
N GLU A 213 18.92 29.10 -11.19
CA GLU A 213 18.59 28.06 -10.22
C GLU A 213 18.49 26.68 -10.88
N GLU A 214 18.01 26.62 -12.13
CA GLU A 214 18.04 25.40 -12.94
C GLU A 214 19.49 24.92 -13.13
N LEU A 215 20.39 25.82 -13.53
CA LEU A 215 21.81 25.50 -13.71
C LEU A 215 22.44 24.98 -12.41
N GLN A 216 22.15 25.62 -11.28
CA GLN A 216 22.62 25.18 -9.96
C GLN A 216 22.08 23.79 -9.59
N ALA A 217 20.79 23.53 -9.84
CA ALA A 217 20.18 22.24 -9.57
C ALA A 217 20.81 21.12 -10.41
N TRP A 218 21.13 21.38 -11.68
CA TRP A 218 21.84 20.42 -12.55
C TRP A 218 23.26 20.12 -12.08
N GLN A 219 24.00 21.16 -11.67
CA GLN A 219 25.34 20.99 -11.09
C GLN A 219 25.28 20.17 -9.81
N GLN A 220 24.34 20.47 -8.92
CA GLN A 220 24.13 19.71 -7.70
C GLN A 220 23.80 18.24 -7.99
N TRP A 221 22.93 17.98 -8.96
CA TRP A 221 22.59 16.61 -9.37
C TRP A 221 23.82 15.84 -9.85
N LYS A 222 24.65 16.42 -10.72
CA LYS A 222 25.90 15.80 -11.22
C LYS A 222 26.91 15.55 -10.11
N ASN A 223 27.01 16.45 -9.14
CA ASN A 223 27.90 16.30 -7.99
C ASN A 223 27.55 15.05 -7.19
N TYR A 224 26.28 14.88 -6.81
CA TYR A 224 25.84 13.68 -6.08
C TYR A 224 25.91 12.40 -6.94
N ALA A 225 25.69 12.52 -8.25
CA ALA A 225 25.83 11.40 -9.17
C ALA A 225 27.28 10.94 -9.40
N GLY A 226 28.27 11.69 -8.89
CA GLY A 226 29.70 11.43 -9.14
C GLY A 226 30.09 11.62 -10.60
N LEU A 227 29.34 12.44 -11.35
CA LEU A 227 29.64 12.77 -12.75
C LEU A 227 30.60 13.95 -12.86
N ASP A 228 30.67 14.80 -11.83
CA ASP A 228 31.65 15.87 -11.75
C ASP A 228 32.92 15.41 -11.02
N ARG A 229 34.02 15.24 -11.77
CA ARG A 229 35.32 14.84 -11.25
C ARG A 229 36.05 15.96 -10.48
N SER A 230 35.56 17.20 -10.58
CA SER A 230 36.14 18.36 -9.89
C SER A 230 35.52 18.59 -8.51
N SER A 231 34.44 17.88 -8.17
CA SER A 231 33.78 18.00 -6.88
C SER A 231 34.55 17.27 -5.78
N ASN A 232 35.02 18.01 -4.78
CA ASN A 232 35.64 17.47 -3.57
C ASN A 232 34.62 17.22 -2.44
N GLN A 233 33.32 17.16 -2.74
CA GLN A 233 32.32 16.96 -1.68
C GLN A 233 32.36 15.53 -1.13
N PRO A 234 32.38 15.34 0.20
CA PRO A 234 32.23 14.03 0.79
C PRO A 234 30.84 13.48 0.42
N LEU A 235 30.82 12.43 -0.37
CA LEU A 235 29.59 11.80 -0.84
C LEU A 235 28.98 10.99 0.31
N THR A 236 28.16 11.63 1.12
CA THR A 236 27.30 10.96 2.11
C THR A 236 26.20 10.14 1.43
N ILE A 237 25.90 10.43 0.16
CA ILE A 237 24.94 9.71 -0.67
C ILE A 237 25.66 8.79 -1.65
N ASN A 238 25.22 7.54 -1.75
CA ASN A 238 25.76 6.58 -2.71
C ASN A 238 25.44 6.98 -4.18
N PRO A 239 26.45 7.21 -5.03
CA PRO A 239 26.24 7.53 -6.44
C PRO A 239 25.52 6.44 -7.25
N MET A 240 25.48 5.19 -6.76
CA MET A 240 24.78 4.09 -7.44
C MET A 240 23.28 4.35 -7.57
N ALA A 241 22.67 5.05 -6.60
CA ALA A 241 21.26 5.42 -6.68
C ALA A 241 20.95 6.31 -7.90
N PHE A 242 21.87 7.23 -8.23
CA PHE A 242 21.75 8.09 -9.40
C PHE A 242 21.90 7.31 -10.70
N ARG A 243 22.74 6.27 -10.72
CA ARG A 243 22.85 5.38 -11.88
C ARG A 243 21.56 4.62 -12.15
N MET A 244 20.84 4.18 -11.12
CA MET A 244 19.53 3.55 -11.29
C MET A 244 18.54 4.51 -11.96
N VAL A 245 18.52 5.78 -11.52
CA VAL A 245 17.67 6.82 -12.14
C VAL A 245 18.06 7.07 -13.60
N ILE A 246 19.37 7.17 -13.90
CA ILE A 246 19.86 7.33 -15.29
C ILE A 246 19.40 6.17 -16.17
N GLN A 247 19.53 4.93 -15.68
CA GLN A 247 19.13 3.73 -16.42
C GLN A 247 17.62 3.69 -16.68
N GLN A 248 16.81 4.08 -15.70
CA GLN A 248 15.34 4.11 -15.85
C GLN A 248 14.85 5.17 -16.85
N LEU A 249 15.60 6.26 -17.02
CA LEU A 249 15.22 7.37 -17.91
C LEU A 249 15.89 7.31 -19.28
N ALA A 250 16.78 6.36 -19.51
CA ALA A 250 17.42 6.18 -20.81
C ALA A 250 16.38 5.72 -21.84
N THR A 251 16.11 6.57 -22.84
CA THR A 251 15.17 6.27 -23.92
C THR A 251 15.88 6.33 -25.27
N GLY A 252 16.01 5.19 -25.94
CA GLY A 252 16.74 5.08 -27.20
C GLY A 252 18.21 5.48 -27.02
N ASN A 253 18.64 6.53 -27.72
CA ASN A 253 20.03 7.00 -27.74
C ASN A 253 20.28 8.21 -26.83
N ILE A 254 19.29 8.70 -26.07
CA ILE A 254 19.44 9.86 -25.21
C ILE A 254 19.35 9.40 -23.75
N ALA A 255 20.42 9.63 -23.00
CA ALA A 255 20.44 9.41 -21.57
C ALA A 255 20.31 10.74 -20.80
N LEU A 256 19.90 10.65 -19.53
CA LEU A 256 19.78 11.83 -18.66
C LEU A 256 21.07 12.69 -18.60
N PRO A 257 22.30 12.12 -18.52
CA PRO A 257 23.52 12.92 -18.55
C PRO A 257 23.71 13.75 -19.83
N ASP A 258 23.26 13.24 -20.98
CA ASP A 258 23.32 13.96 -22.26
C ASP A 258 22.36 15.15 -22.24
N TYR A 259 21.15 14.93 -21.72
CA TYR A 259 20.16 15.98 -21.52
C TYR A 259 20.68 17.09 -20.57
N ILE A 260 21.24 16.71 -19.43
CA ILE A 260 21.82 17.67 -18.48
C ILE A 260 22.92 18.50 -19.14
N THR A 261 23.85 17.84 -19.85
CA THR A 261 24.95 18.52 -20.55
C THR A 261 24.43 19.50 -21.61
N TYR A 262 23.38 19.12 -22.34
CA TYR A 262 22.71 19.99 -23.30
C TYR A 262 22.08 21.21 -22.62
N ARG A 263 21.31 21.01 -21.54
CA ARG A 263 20.67 22.09 -20.78
C ARG A 263 21.69 23.08 -20.23
N GLU A 264 22.78 22.62 -19.62
CA GLU A 264 23.83 23.49 -19.09
C GLU A 264 24.50 24.37 -20.16
N LYS A 265 24.59 23.90 -21.42
CA LYS A 265 25.10 24.70 -22.53
C LYS A 265 24.14 25.82 -22.94
N LEU A 266 22.84 25.62 -22.77
CA LEU A 266 21.82 26.62 -23.10
C LEU A 266 21.66 27.69 -22.00
N LEU A 267 22.01 27.36 -20.76
CA LEU A 267 21.86 28.23 -19.59
C LEU A 267 23.10 29.11 -19.32
N LYS A 268 24.21 28.86 -20.02
CA LYS A 268 25.46 29.63 -19.96
C LYS A 268 25.53 30.63 -21.11
#